data_AF-J7RLW0-F1
#
_entry.id   AF-J7RLW0-F1
#
_cell.length_a   1.000
_cell.length_b   1.000
_cell.length_c   1.000
_cell.angle_alpha   90.00
_cell.angle_beta   90.00
_cell.angle_gamma   90.00
#
_symmetry.space_group_name_H-M   'P 1'
#
loop_
_entity.id
_entity.type
_entity.pdbx_description
1 polymer ?
#
loop_
_entity_poly.entity_id
_entity_poly.type
_entity_poly.pdbx_seq_one_letter_code
_entity_poly.pdbx_strand_id
1 'polypeptide(L)'
;MSIFFKSPIDIEVLLDGEENRKHVDLFKGGSSTKTMKESLPLYEDGESIAGLVTLRVRDGRSIDHLGVKVSVIGSIDMVKTSGGNTTSTNGNSKLNSNSSLYNYDDPKKKPVDQFLCLSYDLCPAGELNHSESFPFTFKNLSKRYESYRGKNVDVTYYVKVTVMRKSTDISKAKKFWVHLFKDMTPPVREPNVQGSVTDAAGATSQTTNTPPSVLTKPVRLDIGIENCLHIEFEYSKAQYSLNDVIVGRIYFLLTRLKVRHMELSLLTRETSGLKPSNFLLDSTSIRYEIMDGSPVKGETIPIRLFLSGYDLTPNMSCNYFNIKNYLNLVIIDEDGRRYFKQSEISLYRTK
;
A
#
# COMPACT_ATOMS: atom_id res chain seq x y z
N MET A 1 10.82 40.60 -16.96
CA MET A 1 12.04 39.92 -16.44
C MET A 1 11.67 39.17 -15.17
N SER A 2 11.51 37.85 -15.21
CA SER A 2 11.41 37.05 -13.98
C SER A 2 12.81 36.90 -13.40
N ILE A 3 13.18 37.79 -12.48
CA ILE A 3 14.42 37.65 -11.73
C ILE A 3 14.26 36.38 -10.88
N PHE A 4 14.96 35.31 -11.28
CA PHE A 4 15.06 34.07 -10.52
C PHE A 4 15.88 34.35 -9.26
N PHE A 5 15.24 34.88 -8.22
CA PHE A 5 15.85 34.94 -6.90
C PHE A 5 15.99 33.51 -6.36
N LYS A 6 17.23 33.00 -6.32
CA LYS A 6 17.55 31.74 -5.63
C LYS A 6 17.28 31.93 -4.13
N SER A 7 16.77 30.89 -3.47
CA SER A 7 16.56 30.92 -2.02
C SER A 7 17.86 31.30 -1.30
N PRO A 8 17.84 32.28 -0.37
CA PRO A 8 19.04 32.77 0.31
C PRO A 8 19.57 31.76 1.35
N ILE A 9 18.75 30.78 1.74
CA ILE A 9 19.15 29.65 2.57
C ILE A 9 18.97 28.36 1.75
N ASP A 10 19.95 27.48 1.86
CA ASP A 10 19.82 26.07 1.51
C ASP A 10 19.61 25.25 2.79
N ILE A 11 18.60 24.38 2.78
CA ILE A 11 18.28 23.51 3.92
C ILE A 11 18.59 22.09 3.49
N GLU A 12 19.52 21.46 4.20
CA GLU A 12 19.88 20.07 4.04
C GLU A 12 19.41 19.27 5.25
N VAL A 13 18.76 18.14 4.99
CA VAL A 13 18.25 17.23 6.03
C VAL A 13 18.86 15.87 5.76
N LEU A 14 19.71 15.43 6.67
CA LEU A 14 20.35 14.11 6.66
C LEU A 14 19.70 13.27 7.75
N LEU A 15 19.22 12.08 7.39
CA LEU A 15 18.65 11.14 8.37
C LEU A 15 19.75 10.19 8.85
N ASP A 16 19.72 9.84 10.13
CA ASP A 16 20.72 8.95 10.70
C ASP A 16 20.65 7.55 10.07
N GLY A 17 21.79 7.07 9.59
CA GLY A 17 21.94 5.76 8.96
C GLY A 17 21.16 5.60 7.64
N GLU A 18 20.77 6.69 6.99
CA GLU A 18 20.00 6.66 5.74
C GLU A 18 20.58 5.67 4.73
N GLU A 19 21.88 5.79 4.42
CA GLU A 19 22.61 4.98 3.44
C GLU A 19 22.71 3.48 3.76
N ASN A 20 22.66 3.12 5.05
CA ASN A 20 22.79 1.74 5.50
C ASN A 20 21.44 1.02 5.60
N ARG A 21 20.34 1.74 5.38
CA ARG A 21 18.97 1.22 5.55
C ARG A 21 18.39 0.75 4.23
N LYS A 22 17.41 -0.15 4.31
CA LYS A 22 16.66 -0.57 3.12
C LYS A 22 15.97 0.64 2.52
N HIS A 23 15.93 0.70 1.20
CA HIS A 23 15.22 1.75 0.46
C HIS A 23 14.07 1.15 -0.35
N VAL A 24 13.06 1.99 -0.60
CA VAL A 24 11.96 1.71 -1.52
C VAL A 24 12.09 2.63 -2.73
N ASP A 25 12.19 2.02 -3.90
CA ASP A 25 12.33 2.75 -5.16
C ASP A 25 10.97 3.04 -5.77
N LEU A 26 10.68 4.32 -5.97
CA LEU A 26 9.45 4.81 -6.58
C LEU A 26 9.70 5.13 -8.06
N PHE A 27 8.99 4.41 -8.93
CA PHE A 27 9.03 4.61 -10.37
C PHE A 27 7.89 5.52 -10.83
N LYS A 28 8.16 6.45 -11.76
CA LYS A 28 7.12 7.12 -12.53
C LYS A 28 7.08 6.56 -13.95
N GLY A 29 5.88 6.23 -14.44
CA GLY A 29 5.64 5.95 -15.87
C GLY A 29 4.60 4.87 -16.11
N GLY A 30 3.56 5.20 -16.87
CA GLY A 30 2.80 4.22 -17.65
C GLY A 30 3.49 4.05 -19.00
N SER A 31 3.67 2.79 -19.43
CA SER A 31 4.37 2.36 -20.66
C SER A 31 5.90 2.30 -20.61
N SER A 32 6.40 1.07 -20.77
CA SER A 32 7.70 0.56 -21.25
C SER A 32 9.05 1.13 -20.76
N THR A 33 9.14 2.30 -20.12
CA THR A 33 10.41 2.83 -19.59
C THR A 33 10.23 3.38 -18.16
N LYS A 34 10.42 2.51 -17.16
CA LYS A 34 10.43 2.89 -15.75
C LYS A 34 11.67 3.73 -15.47
N THR A 35 11.55 5.05 -15.44
CA THR A 35 12.61 5.93 -14.91
C THR A 35 12.41 6.06 -13.40
N MET A 36 13.39 5.58 -12.62
CA MET A 36 13.41 5.71 -11.16
C MET A 36 13.42 7.19 -10.79
N LYS A 37 12.39 7.66 -10.08
CA LYS A 37 12.27 9.08 -9.72
C LYS A 37 12.82 9.37 -8.33
N GLU A 38 12.66 8.43 -7.40
CA GLU A 38 12.90 8.70 -5.98
C GLU A 38 13.20 7.37 -5.26
N SER A 39 14.26 7.34 -4.45
CA SER A 39 14.55 6.24 -3.52
C SER A 39 14.37 6.76 -2.11
N LEU A 40 13.58 6.08 -1.30
CA LEU A 40 13.22 6.53 0.04
C LEU A 40 13.68 5.54 1.11
N PRO A 41 14.33 6.00 2.19
CA PRO A 41 14.72 5.14 3.29
C PRO A 41 13.48 4.56 3.98
N LEU A 42 13.54 3.27 4.30
CA LEU A 42 12.44 2.51 4.91
C LEU A 42 12.46 2.63 6.43
N TYR A 43 11.32 2.91 7.04
CA TYR A 43 11.12 2.92 8.49
C TYR A 43 9.98 1.97 8.89
N GLU A 44 10.05 1.46 10.11
CA GLU A 44 9.00 0.64 10.72
C GLU A 44 8.17 1.44 11.73
N ASP A 45 7.01 0.91 12.10
CA ASP A 45 6.25 1.45 13.23
C ASP A 45 7.06 1.36 14.54
N GLY A 46 6.89 2.35 15.41
CA GLY A 46 7.63 2.48 16.67
C GLY A 46 9.08 2.94 16.52
N GLU A 47 9.65 2.94 15.30
CA GLU A 47 11.03 3.38 15.09
C GLU A 47 11.21 4.89 15.28
N SER A 48 12.33 5.30 15.88
CA SER A 48 12.70 6.70 16.07
C SER A 48 13.23 7.32 14.76
N ILE A 49 13.03 8.61 14.59
CA ILE A 49 13.58 9.36 13.46
C ILE A 49 14.52 10.44 14.00
N ALA A 50 15.80 10.31 13.70
CA ALA A 50 16.85 11.23 14.09
C ALA A 50 17.69 11.63 12.88
N GLY A 51 18.43 12.72 13.02
CA GLY A 51 19.24 13.25 11.95
C GLY A 51 19.87 14.60 12.27
N LEU A 52 20.44 15.20 11.22
CA LEU A 52 21.08 16.49 11.26
C LEU A 52 20.45 17.43 10.23
N VAL A 53 20.04 18.61 10.68
CA VAL A 53 19.60 19.71 9.81
C VAL A 53 20.76 20.67 9.63
N THR A 54 21.22 20.89 8.39
CA THR A 54 22.25 21.89 8.08
C THR A 54 21.63 23.06 7.33
N LEU A 55 21.76 24.26 7.87
CA LEU A 55 21.35 25.49 7.23
C LEU A 55 22.57 26.16 6.61
N ARG A 56 22.60 26.26 5.28
CA ARG A 56 23.70 26.91 4.55
C ARG A 56 23.25 28.27 4.04
N VAL A 57 23.87 29.32 4.56
CA VAL A 57 23.69 30.70 4.07
C VAL A 57 24.34 30.83 2.70
N ARG A 58 23.58 31.33 1.71
CA ARG A 58 24.13 31.63 0.38
C ARG A 58 24.63 33.07 0.30
N ASP A 59 25.60 33.29 -0.58
CA ASP A 59 26.11 34.62 -0.95
C ASP A 59 26.73 35.44 0.19
N GLY A 60 27.11 34.80 1.30
CA GLY A 60 27.81 35.42 2.43
C GLY A 60 27.05 36.53 3.16
N ARG A 61 25.72 36.61 2.98
CA ARG A 61 24.87 37.62 3.64
C ARG A 61 24.23 37.02 4.88
N SER A 62 24.20 37.76 5.98
CA SER A 62 23.48 37.33 7.17
C SER A 62 21.97 37.26 6.93
N ILE A 63 21.30 36.34 7.63
CA ILE A 63 19.86 36.11 7.46
C ILE A 63 19.16 36.09 8.80
N ASP A 64 18.32 37.10 9.01
CA ASP A 64 17.39 37.14 10.12
C ASP A 64 16.30 36.08 9.97
N HIS A 65 16.08 35.31 11.03
CA HIS A 65 14.98 34.38 11.17
C HIS A 65 14.25 34.56 12.51
N LEU A 66 12.96 34.21 12.51
CA LEU A 66 12.09 34.21 13.68
C LEU A 66 12.14 32.88 14.45
N GLY A 67 12.93 31.93 13.96
CA GLY A 67 13.15 30.62 14.55
C GLY A 67 13.25 29.53 13.48
N VAL A 68 13.83 28.41 13.86
CA VAL A 68 13.93 27.23 13.00
C VAL A 68 13.16 26.11 13.68
N LYS A 69 12.23 25.51 12.94
CA LYS A 69 11.36 24.45 13.44
C LYS A 69 11.57 23.18 12.62
N VAL A 70 11.64 22.04 13.31
CA VAL A 70 11.60 20.72 12.69
C VAL A 70 10.27 20.04 13.00
N SER A 71 9.70 19.37 12.01
CA SER A 71 8.44 18.65 12.11
C SER A 71 8.56 17.27 11.48
N VAL A 72 8.04 16.23 12.12
CA VAL A 72 7.71 14.96 11.44
C VAL A 72 6.22 14.97 11.14
N ILE A 73 5.90 14.75 9.87
CA ILE A 73 4.53 14.82 9.36
C ILE A 73 4.19 13.53 8.63
N GLY A 74 2.99 13.02 8.89
CA GLY A 74 2.33 11.97 8.11
C GLY A 74 1.00 12.51 7.59
N SER A 75 0.78 12.42 6.28
CA SER A 75 -0.38 12.99 5.62
C SER A 75 -1.00 12.06 4.59
N ILE A 76 -2.31 12.24 4.37
CA ILE A 76 -3.07 11.63 3.30
C ILE A 76 -3.44 12.74 2.31
N ASP A 77 -2.94 12.60 1.09
CA ASP A 77 -3.27 13.47 -0.03
C ASP A 77 -4.18 12.74 -0.99
N MET A 78 -5.18 13.45 -1.51
CA MET A 78 -6.09 12.91 -2.53
C MET A 78 -6.16 13.80 -3.75
N VAL A 79 -6.23 13.20 -4.92
CA VAL A 79 -6.52 13.92 -6.16
C VAL A 79 -8.00 14.31 -6.12
N LYS A 80 -8.27 15.62 -6.08
CA LYS A 80 -9.63 16.13 -6.33
C LYS A 80 -9.86 16.09 -7.83
N THR A 81 -10.51 15.04 -8.32
CA THR A 81 -11.18 15.09 -9.62
C THR A 81 -12.34 16.07 -9.47
N SER A 82 -12.15 17.32 -9.92
CA SER A 82 -13.24 18.29 -10.02
C SER A 82 -14.43 17.62 -10.71
N GLY A 83 -15.57 17.61 -10.02
CA GLY A 83 -16.76 16.89 -10.45
C GLY A 83 -17.22 17.31 -11.84
N GLY A 84 -17.31 16.32 -12.72
CA GLY A 84 -18.20 16.33 -13.87
C GLY A 84 -19.05 15.08 -13.81
N ASN A 85 -20.34 15.22 -13.52
CA ASN A 85 -21.32 14.18 -13.77
C ASN A 85 -21.25 13.83 -15.26
N THR A 86 -20.64 12.71 -15.63
CA THR A 86 -20.90 12.06 -16.92
C THR A 86 -21.77 10.85 -16.66
N THR A 87 -23.07 11.09 -16.52
CA THR A 87 -24.07 10.12 -16.96
C THR A 87 -23.76 9.79 -18.41
N SER A 88 -23.39 8.54 -18.68
CA SER A 88 -23.17 8.04 -20.03
C SER A 88 -24.48 8.01 -20.80
N THR A 89 -24.76 9.06 -21.56
CA THR A 89 -25.65 8.99 -22.72
C THR A 89 -24.83 9.21 -23.97
N ASN A 90 -24.98 8.28 -24.91
CA ASN A 90 -24.35 8.26 -26.23
C ASN A 90 -24.35 9.64 -26.88
N GLY A 91 -23.17 10.16 -27.21
CA GLY A 91 -23.04 11.40 -27.95
C GLY A 91 -21.58 11.81 -28.10
N ASN A 92 -21.09 11.73 -29.34
CA ASN A 92 -19.80 12.23 -29.80
C ASN A 92 -19.45 13.59 -29.18
N SER A 93 -18.45 13.65 -28.29
CA SER A 93 -17.75 14.90 -27.99
C SER A 93 -16.25 14.65 -27.95
N LYS A 94 -15.55 15.34 -28.83
CA LYS A 94 -14.08 15.38 -28.92
C LYS A 94 -13.56 15.93 -27.59
N LEU A 95 -13.04 15.05 -26.74
CA LEU A 95 -12.38 15.44 -25.51
C LEU A 95 -11.05 16.09 -25.85
N ASN A 96 -10.93 17.38 -25.53
CA ASN A 96 -9.72 18.16 -25.69
C ASN A 96 -8.65 17.60 -24.74
N SER A 97 -7.67 16.88 -25.30
CA SER A 97 -6.53 16.30 -24.59
C SER A 97 -5.56 17.41 -24.20
N ASN A 98 -5.87 18.15 -23.13
CA ASN A 98 -4.93 19.02 -22.43
C ASN A 98 -5.45 19.32 -21.02
N SER A 99 -5.60 18.28 -20.19
CA SER A 99 -5.54 18.45 -18.73
C SER A 99 -4.14 18.08 -18.28
N SER A 100 -3.44 19.10 -17.79
CA SER A 100 -2.09 19.05 -17.25
C SER A 100 -1.92 17.88 -16.28
N LEU A 101 -0.90 17.07 -16.57
CA LEU A 101 -0.50 15.91 -15.78
C LEU A 101 -0.35 16.24 -14.29
N TYR A 102 -0.95 15.38 -13.48
CA TYR A 102 -0.88 15.30 -12.02
C TYR A 102 0.51 15.60 -11.45
N ASN A 103 0.64 16.71 -10.75
CA ASN A 103 1.80 17.01 -9.92
C ASN A 103 1.42 16.89 -8.44
N TYR A 104 1.74 15.73 -7.86
CA TYR A 104 1.71 15.50 -6.41
C TYR A 104 2.64 16.43 -5.62
N ASP A 105 3.55 17.11 -6.30
CA ASP A 105 4.56 18.00 -5.71
C ASP A 105 4.08 19.48 -5.68
N ASP A 106 2.78 19.78 -5.78
CA ASP A 106 2.27 21.16 -5.65
C ASP A 106 2.32 21.63 -4.18
N PRO A 107 3.21 22.57 -3.82
CA PRO A 107 3.39 23.03 -2.44
C PRO A 107 2.18 23.78 -1.86
N LYS A 108 1.16 24.12 -2.68
CA LYS A 108 -0.06 24.81 -2.24
C LYS A 108 -1.21 23.87 -1.88
N LYS A 109 -1.09 22.57 -2.16
CA LYS A 109 -2.15 21.60 -1.89
C LYS A 109 -2.16 21.26 -0.39
N LYS A 110 -3.30 21.49 0.27
CA LYS A 110 -3.51 21.02 1.64
C LYS A 110 -3.88 19.53 1.63
N PRO A 111 -3.29 18.72 2.51
CA PRO A 111 -3.68 17.31 2.63
C PRO A 111 -5.12 17.19 3.11
N VAL A 112 -5.74 16.06 2.76
CA VAL A 112 -7.09 15.72 3.23
C VAL A 112 -7.06 15.41 4.73
N ASP A 113 -6.00 14.75 5.17
CA ASP A 113 -5.75 14.46 6.57
C ASP A 113 -4.27 14.57 6.90
N GLN A 114 -3.96 15.12 8.06
CA GLN A 114 -2.61 15.17 8.61
C GLN A 114 -2.64 14.40 9.93
N PHE A 115 -2.50 13.08 9.83
CA PHE A 115 -2.70 12.15 10.94
C PHE A 115 -1.51 12.06 11.90
N LEU A 116 -0.33 12.55 11.49
CA LEU A 116 0.85 12.66 12.33
C LEU A 116 1.45 14.06 12.15
N CYS A 117 1.67 14.77 13.25
CA CYS A 117 2.39 16.05 13.27
C CYS A 117 3.03 16.26 14.63
N LEU A 118 4.34 16.06 14.71
CA LEU A 118 5.14 16.37 15.90
C LEU A 118 6.18 17.39 15.50
N SER A 119 6.35 18.44 16.32
CA SER A 119 7.24 19.55 16.01
C SER A 119 7.88 20.12 17.25
N TYR A 120 9.09 20.64 17.12
CA TYR A 120 9.73 21.49 18.11
C TYR A 120 10.73 22.44 17.44
N ASP A 121 11.10 23.50 18.16
CA ASP A 121 12.03 24.50 17.67
C ASP A 121 13.47 24.03 17.87
N LEU A 122 14.25 24.05 16.78
CA LEU A 122 15.70 23.76 16.78
C LEU A 122 16.50 24.95 17.31
N CYS A 123 16.06 26.17 16.98
CA CYS A 123 16.67 27.39 17.52
C CYS A 123 15.63 28.52 17.59
N PRO A 124 15.78 29.46 18.55
CA PRO A 124 14.93 30.64 18.66
C PRO A 124 15.19 31.64 17.52
N ALA A 125 14.51 32.79 17.56
CA ALA A 125 14.78 33.90 16.64
C ALA A 125 16.23 34.39 16.77
N GLY A 126 16.86 34.69 15.64
CA GLY A 126 18.27 35.02 15.56
C GLY A 126 18.72 35.43 14.16
N GLU A 127 20.03 35.60 14.03
CA GLU A 127 20.71 35.93 12.78
C GLU A 127 21.67 34.80 12.41
N LEU A 128 21.50 34.25 11.20
CA LEU A 128 22.38 33.21 10.68
C LEU A 128 23.47 33.83 9.80
N ASN A 129 24.70 33.83 10.32
CA ASN A 129 25.87 34.41 9.65
C ASN A 129 26.69 33.40 8.85
N HIS A 130 26.73 32.15 9.32
CA HIS A 130 27.49 31.05 8.74
C HIS A 130 26.64 29.80 8.67
N SER A 131 27.16 28.75 8.02
CA SER A 131 26.48 27.47 8.01
C SER A 131 26.40 26.89 9.43
N GLU A 132 25.22 26.49 9.85
CA GLU A 132 25.00 25.95 11.19
C GLU A 132 24.21 24.63 11.11
N SER A 133 24.48 23.72 12.04
CA SER A 133 23.90 22.37 12.04
C SER A 133 23.21 22.06 13.36
N PHE A 134 22.00 21.51 13.27
CA PHE A 134 21.14 21.23 14.41
C PHE A 134 20.74 19.75 14.41
N PRO A 135 21.14 18.97 15.43
CA PRO A 135 20.66 17.60 15.55
C PRO A 135 19.18 17.59 15.93
N PHE A 136 18.46 16.58 15.46
CA PHE A 136 17.07 16.37 15.85
C PHE A 136 16.76 14.91 16.15
N THR A 137 15.75 14.67 16.97
CA THR A 137 15.30 13.31 17.31
C THR A 137 13.84 13.30 17.70
N PHE A 138 13.08 12.43 17.05
CA PHE A 138 11.72 12.06 17.39
C PHE A 138 11.71 10.60 17.83
N LYS A 139 11.55 10.36 19.13
CA LYS A 139 11.63 9.03 19.72
C LYS A 139 10.32 8.26 19.58
N ASN A 140 10.43 6.95 19.36
CA ASN A 140 9.33 5.99 19.44
C ASN A 140 8.09 6.39 18.63
N LEU A 141 8.29 6.78 17.37
CA LEU A 141 7.22 7.35 16.56
C LEU A 141 6.23 6.29 16.12
N SER A 142 4.99 6.41 16.60
CA SER A 142 3.86 5.61 16.10
C SER A 142 3.45 6.08 14.70
N LYS A 143 3.44 5.14 13.77
CA LYS A 143 3.11 5.32 12.35
C LYS A 143 1.88 4.46 12.08
N ARG A 144 0.71 5.10 12.00
CA ARG A 144 -0.59 4.41 11.92
C ARG A 144 -0.83 3.70 10.58
N TYR A 145 -0.27 4.23 9.50
CA TYR A 145 -0.55 3.75 8.14
C TYR A 145 0.74 3.36 7.40
N GLU A 146 0.68 2.32 6.59
CA GLU A 146 1.73 2.01 5.61
C GLU A 146 1.78 3.11 4.55
N SER A 147 2.98 3.46 4.09
CA SER A 147 3.12 4.40 2.98
C SER A 147 2.51 3.78 1.71
N TYR A 148 1.80 4.60 0.94
CA TYR A 148 1.11 4.15 -0.26
C TYR A 148 1.13 5.23 -1.31
N ARG A 149 1.38 4.83 -2.55
CA ARG A 149 1.37 5.71 -3.72
C ARG A 149 0.44 5.13 -4.78
N GLY A 150 -0.81 5.54 -4.70
CA GLY A 150 -1.88 5.11 -5.58
C GLY A 150 -2.08 6.04 -6.76
N LYS A 151 -3.25 5.92 -7.40
CA LYS A 151 -3.64 6.82 -8.50
C LYS A 151 -4.34 8.08 -8.01
N ASN A 152 -5.18 7.94 -6.99
CA ASN A 152 -5.95 9.03 -6.41
C ASN A 152 -5.57 9.31 -4.95
N VAL A 153 -4.83 8.42 -4.30
CA VAL A 153 -4.46 8.49 -2.88
C VAL A 153 -2.95 8.36 -2.72
N ASP A 154 -2.35 9.29 -1.98
CA ASP A 154 -0.97 9.18 -1.50
C ASP A 154 -0.96 9.25 0.04
N VAL A 155 -0.33 8.28 0.69
CA VAL A 155 -0.04 8.27 2.12
C VAL A 155 1.47 8.48 2.27
N THR A 156 1.86 9.66 2.77
CA THR A 156 3.26 10.11 2.75
C THR A 156 3.73 10.46 4.15
N TYR A 157 5.00 10.18 4.42
CA TYR A 157 5.70 10.65 5.61
C TYR A 157 6.95 11.45 5.24
N TYR A 158 7.22 12.51 6.00
CA TYR A 158 8.41 13.34 5.78
C TYR A 158 8.82 14.12 7.03
N VAL A 159 10.12 14.41 7.11
CA VAL A 159 10.69 15.43 8.00
C VAL A 159 10.64 16.77 7.26
N LYS A 160 10.01 17.78 7.85
CA LYS A 160 9.95 19.15 7.34
C LYS A 160 10.72 20.08 8.26
N VAL A 161 11.68 20.80 7.70
CA VAL A 161 12.37 21.91 8.38
C VAL A 161 11.81 23.20 7.83
N THR A 162 11.47 24.15 8.72
CA THR A 162 10.96 25.46 8.36
C THR A 162 11.77 26.54 9.07
N VAL A 163 12.43 27.39 8.29
CA VAL A 163 13.07 28.62 8.76
C VAL A 163 12.04 29.74 8.65
N MET A 164 11.53 30.18 9.80
CA MET A 164 10.50 31.21 9.88
C MET A 164 11.12 32.59 9.68
N ARG A 165 10.54 33.45 8.85
CA ARG A 165 11.11 34.76 8.53
C ARG A 165 10.04 35.85 8.57
N LYS A 166 10.46 37.11 8.71
CA LYS A 166 9.55 38.27 8.57
C LYS A 166 8.95 38.35 7.16
N SER A 167 9.67 37.83 6.16
CA SER A 167 9.20 37.69 4.78
C SER A 167 8.49 36.35 4.59
N THR A 168 8.88 35.56 3.59
CA THR A 168 8.31 34.24 3.33
C THR A 168 9.16 33.17 4.01
N ASP A 169 8.50 32.27 4.73
CA ASP A 169 9.13 31.08 5.31
C ASP A 169 9.81 30.23 4.23
N ILE A 170 10.98 29.70 4.57
CA ILE A 170 11.70 28.76 3.72
C ILE A 170 11.57 27.39 4.35
N SER A 171 11.11 26.40 3.60
CA SER A 171 11.01 25.04 4.12
C SER A 171 11.52 24.00 3.14
N LYS A 172 12.02 22.91 3.71
CA LYS A 172 12.47 21.73 2.98
C LYS A 172 11.85 20.50 3.63
N ALA A 173 11.35 19.59 2.78
CA ALA A 173 10.86 18.29 3.20
C ALA A 173 11.80 17.19 2.71
N LYS A 174 12.08 16.21 3.57
CA LYS A 174 12.80 14.97 3.27
C LYS A 174 11.84 13.80 3.55
N LYS A 175 11.41 13.11 2.49
CA LYS A 175 10.47 11.99 2.57
C LYS A 175 11.17 10.72 3.04
N PHE A 176 10.39 9.82 3.63
CA PHE A 176 10.80 8.46 3.95
C PHE A 176 9.59 7.52 3.77
N TRP A 177 9.86 6.23 3.59
CA TRP A 177 8.83 5.22 3.39
C TRP A 177 8.56 4.44 4.68
N VAL A 178 7.32 4.02 4.89
CA VAL A 178 6.90 3.29 6.09
C VAL A 178 6.29 1.96 5.69
N HIS A 179 6.75 0.86 6.28
CA HIS A 179 6.07 -0.44 6.23
C HIS A 179 5.48 -0.80 7.59
N LEU A 180 4.29 -1.40 7.56
CA LEU A 180 3.65 -1.96 8.74
C LEU A 180 3.68 -3.47 8.66
N PHE A 181 4.27 -4.08 9.67
CA PHE A 181 4.37 -5.53 9.77
C PHE A 181 3.31 -6.08 10.71
N LYS A 182 2.72 -7.21 10.34
CA LYS A 182 1.79 -7.95 11.19
C LYS A 182 2.49 -9.18 11.72
N ASP A 183 2.79 -9.16 13.02
CA ASP A 183 3.31 -10.33 13.72
C ASP A 183 2.16 -11.29 14.01
N MET A 184 2.08 -12.36 13.21
CA MET A 184 1.24 -13.51 13.55
C MET A 184 2.05 -14.45 14.44
N THR A 185 2.32 -14.05 15.69
CA THR A 185 2.63 -15.05 16.72
C THR A 185 1.39 -15.91 16.92
N PRO A 186 1.48 -17.24 16.78
CA PRO A 186 0.35 -18.11 17.13
C PRO A 186 -0.01 -17.87 18.60
N PRO A 187 -1.30 -17.84 18.98
CA PRO A 187 -1.69 -17.61 20.35
C PRO A 187 -1.06 -18.67 21.25
N VAL A 188 -0.20 -18.24 22.17
CA VAL A 188 0.36 -19.09 23.22
C VAL A 188 -0.81 -19.59 24.07
N ARG A 189 -1.04 -20.90 24.11
CA ARG A 189 -2.03 -21.48 25.02
C ARG A 189 -1.57 -21.28 26.46
N GLU A 190 -2.43 -20.72 27.30
CA GLU A 190 -2.30 -20.92 28.75
C GLU A 190 -2.33 -22.42 29.05
N PRO A 191 -1.49 -22.94 29.97
CA PRO A 191 -1.48 -24.34 30.30
C PRO A 191 -2.82 -24.73 30.93
N ASN A 192 -3.60 -25.53 30.19
CA ASN A 192 -4.76 -26.23 30.72
C ASN A 192 -4.28 -27.16 31.86
N VAL A 193 -4.63 -26.83 33.11
CA VAL A 193 -4.48 -27.75 34.24
C VAL A 193 -5.54 -28.84 34.07
N GLN A 194 -5.20 -29.90 33.34
CA GLN A 194 -6.03 -31.09 33.20
C GLN A 194 -5.68 -32.03 34.36
N GLY A 195 -6.60 -32.15 35.34
CA GLY A 195 -6.49 -33.13 36.42
C GLY A 195 -6.39 -34.56 35.85
N SER A 196 -5.42 -35.31 36.35
CA SER A 196 -5.15 -36.70 35.99
C SER A 196 -6.22 -37.62 36.57
N VAL A 197 -6.84 -38.44 35.71
CA VAL A 197 -7.48 -39.70 36.12
C VAL A 197 -6.79 -40.83 35.33
N THR A 198 -6.25 -41.79 36.08
CA THR A 198 -5.52 -42.96 35.59
C THR A 198 -6.48 -44.07 35.22
N ASP A 199 -6.38 -44.62 34.01
CA ASP A 199 -6.86 -45.97 33.70
C ASP A 199 -5.75 -46.80 33.06
N ALA A 200 -5.62 -48.03 33.55
CA ALA A 200 -4.60 -48.99 33.20
C ALA A 200 -5.07 -49.89 32.04
N ALA A 201 -4.61 -49.61 30.83
CA ALA A 201 -4.51 -50.60 29.74
C ALA A 201 -3.47 -50.11 28.73
N GLY A 202 -2.35 -50.85 28.63
CA GLY A 202 -1.22 -50.50 27.79
C GLY A 202 -1.55 -50.56 26.30
N ALA A 203 -1.35 -49.43 25.61
CA ALA A 203 -1.05 -49.37 24.19
C ALA A 203 -0.26 -48.08 23.91
N THR A 204 1.02 -48.22 23.52
CA THR A 204 1.90 -47.09 23.17
C THR A 204 1.64 -46.65 21.73
N SER A 205 0.83 -45.60 21.55
CA SER A 205 0.67 -44.91 20.28
C SER A 205 1.71 -43.80 20.19
N GLN A 206 2.70 -43.95 19.30
CA GLN A 206 3.64 -42.86 18.95
C GLN A 206 2.88 -41.75 18.22
N THR A 207 2.54 -40.69 18.92
CA THR A 207 2.04 -39.45 18.32
C THR A 207 3.23 -38.60 17.89
N THR A 208 3.43 -38.50 16.57
CA THR A 208 4.35 -37.55 15.97
C THR A 208 3.90 -36.12 16.32
N ASN A 209 4.74 -35.40 17.07
CA ASN A 209 4.54 -34.01 17.44
C ASN A 209 4.63 -33.10 16.20
N THR A 210 3.49 -32.88 15.53
CA THR A 210 3.34 -31.81 14.54
C THR A 210 2.82 -30.55 15.26
N PRO A 211 3.47 -29.38 15.13
CA PRO A 211 2.96 -28.16 15.74
C PRO A 211 1.57 -27.80 15.17
N PRO A 212 0.63 -27.31 16.00
CA PRO A 212 -0.74 -27.11 15.57
C PRO A 212 -0.82 -25.91 14.63
N SER A 213 -1.12 -26.18 13.36
CA SER A 213 -1.46 -25.15 12.37
C SER A 213 -2.69 -24.38 12.84
N VAL A 214 -2.61 -23.06 12.88
CA VAL A 214 -3.78 -22.18 13.00
C VAL A 214 -4.85 -22.70 12.04
N LEU A 215 -6.03 -23.04 12.58
CA LEU A 215 -7.14 -23.63 11.81
C LEU A 215 -7.72 -22.58 10.86
N THR A 216 -7.00 -22.25 9.80
CA THR A 216 -7.52 -21.42 8.70
C THR A 216 -8.56 -22.24 7.97
N LYS A 217 -9.84 -21.89 8.13
CA LYS A 217 -10.91 -22.53 7.37
C LYS A 217 -10.70 -22.19 5.88
N PRO A 218 -10.71 -23.19 4.99
CA PRO A 218 -10.65 -22.93 3.56
C PRO A 218 -11.88 -22.13 3.15
N VAL A 219 -11.68 -21.21 2.23
CA VAL A 219 -12.76 -20.45 1.61
C VAL A 219 -13.26 -21.23 0.40
N ARG A 220 -14.57 -21.44 0.33
CA ARG A 220 -15.24 -22.11 -0.78
C ARG A 220 -16.19 -21.15 -1.46
N LEU A 221 -16.08 -21.08 -2.77
CA LEU A 221 -16.92 -20.26 -3.63
C LEU A 221 -17.66 -21.19 -4.57
N ASP A 222 -18.97 -21.26 -4.37
CA ASP A 222 -19.86 -21.95 -5.28
C ASP A 222 -20.28 -20.99 -6.40
N ILE A 223 -19.97 -21.36 -7.64
CA ILE A 223 -20.17 -20.52 -8.83
C ILE A 223 -21.01 -21.33 -9.83
N GLY A 224 -22.29 -20.98 -9.89
CA GLY A 224 -23.26 -21.58 -10.79
C GLY A 224 -23.80 -20.60 -11.82
N ILE A 225 -23.82 -21.01 -13.08
CA ILE A 225 -24.72 -20.49 -14.12
C ILE A 225 -25.75 -21.60 -14.34
N GLU A 226 -27.01 -21.27 -14.07
CA GLU A 226 -28.10 -22.23 -14.08
C GLU A 226 -28.10 -23.09 -15.35
N ASN A 227 -28.15 -24.42 -15.16
CA ASN A 227 -28.17 -25.43 -16.22
C ASN A 227 -26.99 -25.40 -17.22
N CYS A 228 -25.98 -24.56 -17.01
CA CYS A 228 -24.88 -24.34 -17.95
C CYS A 228 -23.51 -24.66 -17.34
N LEU A 229 -23.20 -24.11 -16.17
CA LEU A 229 -21.89 -24.24 -15.54
C LEU A 229 -22.06 -24.32 -14.03
N HIS A 230 -21.37 -25.23 -13.36
CA HIS A 230 -21.32 -25.28 -11.91
C HIS A 230 -19.92 -25.68 -11.49
N ILE A 231 -19.22 -24.77 -10.82
CA ILE A 231 -17.86 -24.97 -10.34
C ILE A 231 -17.75 -24.60 -8.87
N GLU A 232 -16.92 -25.36 -8.15
CA GLU A 232 -16.51 -25.04 -6.78
C GLU A 232 -15.05 -24.58 -6.82
N PHE A 233 -14.80 -23.33 -6.44
CA PHE A 233 -13.45 -22.80 -6.26
C PHE A 233 -13.12 -22.74 -4.77
N GLU A 234 -12.12 -23.50 -4.35
CA GLU A 234 -11.67 -23.59 -2.97
C GLU A 234 -10.23 -23.10 -2.83
N TYR A 235 -9.93 -22.30 -1.80
CA TYR A 235 -8.56 -21.91 -1.45
C TYR A 235 -8.33 -21.89 0.05
N SER A 236 -7.08 -22.11 0.45
CA SER A 236 -6.70 -22.50 1.82
C SER A 236 -6.93 -21.44 2.91
N LYS A 237 -6.74 -20.15 2.62
CA LYS A 237 -6.82 -19.06 3.61
C LYS A 237 -7.55 -17.83 3.07
N ALA A 238 -8.17 -17.03 3.94
CA ALA A 238 -8.69 -15.71 3.57
C ALA A 238 -7.65 -14.57 3.73
N GLN A 239 -6.53 -14.84 4.41
CA GLN A 239 -5.47 -13.88 4.65
C GLN A 239 -4.12 -14.46 4.23
N TYR A 240 -3.32 -13.68 3.51
CA TYR A 240 -2.02 -14.09 2.98
C TYR A 240 -0.98 -13.02 3.25
N SER A 241 0.25 -13.47 3.53
CA SER A 241 1.38 -12.54 3.47
C SER A 241 1.70 -12.19 2.01
N LEU A 242 2.30 -11.02 1.77
CA LEU A 242 2.73 -10.61 0.42
C LEU A 242 3.67 -11.62 -0.27
N ASN A 243 4.40 -12.44 0.51
CA ASN A 243 5.30 -13.47 0.01
C ASN A 243 4.72 -14.90 0.14
N ASP A 244 3.44 -15.05 0.48
CA ASP A 244 2.79 -16.35 0.67
C ASP A 244 2.40 -17.00 -0.68
N VAL A 245 1.84 -18.21 -0.61
CA VAL A 245 1.33 -18.94 -1.77
C VAL A 245 -0.15 -19.24 -1.58
N ILE A 246 -0.96 -18.84 -2.56
CA ILE A 246 -2.37 -19.20 -2.60
C ILE A 246 -2.47 -20.61 -3.17
N VAL A 247 -2.78 -21.56 -2.29
CA VAL A 247 -3.06 -22.95 -2.65
C VAL A 247 -4.57 -23.16 -2.66
N GLY A 248 -5.07 -23.70 -3.76
CA GLY A 248 -6.49 -23.96 -3.97
C GLY A 248 -6.75 -25.02 -5.04
N ARG A 249 -8.01 -25.17 -5.42
CA ARG A 249 -8.45 -26.06 -6.50
C ARG A 249 -9.78 -25.59 -7.07
N ILE A 250 -10.01 -25.90 -8.33
CA ILE A 250 -11.30 -25.72 -9.01
C ILE A 250 -11.86 -27.10 -9.33
N TYR A 251 -13.09 -27.37 -8.89
CA TYR A 251 -13.81 -28.61 -9.16
C TYR A 251 -15.01 -28.33 -10.07
N PHE A 252 -15.17 -29.12 -11.13
CA PHE A 252 -16.21 -28.93 -12.14
C PHE A 252 -17.39 -29.88 -11.92
N LEU A 253 -18.51 -29.37 -11.38
CA LEU A 253 -19.72 -30.15 -11.14
C LEU A 253 -20.61 -30.26 -12.38
N LEU A 254 -20.67 -29.21 -13.21
CA LEU A 254 -21.42 -29.15 -14.46
C LEU A 254 -20.67 -28.33 -15.51
N THR A 255 -20.51 -28.87 -16.72
CA THR A 255 -19.72 -28.25 -17.81
C THR A 255 -20.47 -28.29 -19.15
N ARG A 256 -21.68 -27.70 -19.20
CA ARG A 256 -22.45 -27.56 -20.45
C ARG A 256 -22.11 -26.29 -21.22
N LEU A 257 -21.54 -25.29 -20.55
CA LEU A 257 -20.98 -24.10 -21.17
C LEU A 257 -19.63 -24.46 -21.81
N LYS A 258 -19.48 -24.13 -23.10
CA LYS A 258 -18.21 -24.27 -23.80
C LYS A 258 -17.26 -23.14 -23.41
N VAL A 259 -16.37 -23.43 -22.47
CA VAL A 259 -15.33 -22.49 -22.02
C VAL A 259 -14.22 -22.44 -23.07
N ARG A 260 -13.81 -21.22 -23.41
CA ARG A 260 -12.65 -20.94 -24.27
C ARG A 260 -11.41 -20.69 -23.42
N HIS A 261 -11.54 -19.89 -22.37
CA HIS A 261 -10.43 -19.45 -21.54
C HIS A 261 -10.86 -19.21 -20.09
N MET A 262 -9.99 -19.54 -19.14
CA MET A 262 -10.20 -19.26 -17.73
C MET A 262 -8.91 -18.71 -17.10
N GLU A 263 -9.04 -17.62 -16.35
CA GLU A 263 -7.94 -16.98 -15.62
C GLU A 263 -8.33 -16.62 -14.19
N LEU A 264 -7.36 -16.66 -13.28
CA LEU A 264 -7.45 -16.11 -11.94
C LEU A 264 -6.60 -14.84 -11.87
N SER A 265 -7.24 -13.71 -11.60
CA SER A 265 -6.55 -12.43 -11.45
C SER A 265 -6.50 -11.99 -9.99
N LEU A 266 -5.40 -11.37 -9.58
CA LEU A 266 -5.33 -10.63 -8.31
C LEU A 266 -5.57 -9.14 -8.58
N LEU A 267 -6.69 -8.65 -8.06
CA LEU A 267 -7.18 -7.30 -8.28
C LEU A 267 -7.02 -6.46 -7.01
N THR A 268 -6.30 -5.34 -7.10
CA THR A 268 -6.24 -4.32 -6.06
C THR A 268 -7.21 -3.20 -6.41
N ARG A 269 -8.19 -2.99 -5.55
CA ARG A 269 -9.22 -1.95 -5.66
C ARG A 269 -8.90 -0.81 -4.71
N GLU A 270 -8.62 0.35 -5.29
CA GLU A 270 -8.49 1.63 -4.61
C GLU A 270 -9.84 2.36 -4.65
N THR A 271 -10.45 2.56 -3.49
CA THR A 271 -11.63 3.41 -3.33
C THR A 271 -11.20 4.69 -2.62
N SER A 272 -11.40 5.84 -3.23
CA SER A 272 -10.97 7.15 -2.71
C SER A 272 -12.13 8.15 -2.70
N GLY A 273 -12.26 8.92 -1.62
CA GLY A 273 -13.29 9.96 -1.48
C GLY A 273 -14.19 9.75 -0.27
N LEU A 274 -14.97 10.78 0.03
CA LEU A 274 -16.01 10.75 1.05
C LEU A 274 -17.37 10.68 0.35
N LYS A 275 -18.31 9.92 0.92
CA LYS A 275 -19.69 9.87 0.40
C LYS A 275 -20.26 11.30 0.32
N PRO A 276 -20.95 11.68 -0.77
CA PRO A 276 -21.45 10.84 -1.86
C PRO A 276 -20.47 10.64 -3.04
N SER A 277 -19.32 11.33 -3.09
CA SER A 277 -18.37 11.22 -4.21
C SER A 277 -17.24 10.23 -3.90
N ASN A 278 -17.47 8.95 -4.18
CA ASN A 278 -16.44 7.92 -4.11
C ASN A 278 -15.97 7.56 -5.53
N PHE A 279 -14.66 7.52 -5.72
CA PHE A 279 -14.02 7.00 -6.93
C PHE A 279 -13.49 5.62 -6.64
N LEU A 280 -13.70 4.69 -7.58
CA LEU A 280 -13.23 3.33 -7.49
C LEU A 280 -12.31 3.07 -8.68
N LEU A 281 -11.12 2.57 -8.40
CA LEU A 281 -10.15 2.18 -9.39
C LEU A 281 -9.68 0.76 -9.10
N ASP A 282 -9.77 -0.07 -10.13
CA ASP A 282 -9.27 -1.44 -10.11
C ASP A 282 -7.94 -1.50 -10.87
N SER A 283 -6.96 -2.17 -10.27
CA SER A 283 -5.67 -2.48 -10.88
C SER A 283 -5.39 -3.98 -10.73
N THR A 284 -4.79 -4.58 -11.75
CA THR A 284 -4.52 -6.03 -11.77
C THR A 284 -3.02 -6.25 -11.69
N SER A 285 -2.54 -6.84 -10.59
CA SER A 285 -1.12 -7.12 -10.38
C SER A 285 -0.72 -8.50 -10.90
N ILE A 286 -1.65 -9.46 -10.89
CA ILE A 286 -1.42 -10.83 -11.33
C ILE A 286 -2.55 -11.25 -12.27
N ARG A 287 -2.17 -11.91 -13.39
CA ARG A 287 -3.07 -12.68 -14.25
C ARG A 287 -2.49 -14.08 -14.37
N TYR A 288 -3.18 -15.06 -13.79
CA TYR A 288 -2.79 -16.45 -13.79
C TYR A 288 -3.74 -17.23 -14.69
N GLU A 289 -3.28 -17.59 -15.88
CA GLU A 289 -4.06 -18.40 -16.82
C GLU A 289 -4.20 -19.83 -16.26
N ILE A 290 -5.43 -20.29 -16.11
CA ILE A 290 -5.72 -21.60 -15.50
C ILE A 290 -5.84 -22.66 -16.58
N MET A 291 -6.64 -22.40 -17.61
CA MET A 291 -6.90 -23.34 -18.68
C MET A 291 -7.35 -22.64 -19.97
N ASP A 292 -7.01 -23.29 -21.08
CA ASP A 292 -7.54 -23.02 -22.41
C ASP A 292 -8.37 -24.22 -22.87
N GLY A 293 -9.61 -23.95 -23.29
CA GLY A 293 -10.57 -24.97 -23.71
C GLY A 293 -11.62 -25.33 -22.66
N SER A 294 -12.44 -26.32 -23.01
CA SER A 294 -13.63 -26.68 -22.22
C SER A 294 -13.34 -27.82 -21.24
N PRO A 295 -13.66 -27.66 -19.95
CA PRO A 295 -13.40 -28.66 -18.91
C PRO A 295 -14.40 -29.82 -18.98
N VAL A 296 -14.02 -30.97 -18.41
CA VAL A 296 -14.91 -32.13 -18.29
C VAL A 296 -15.55 -32.17 -16.89
N LYS A 297 -16.81 -32.62 -16.82
CA LYS A 297 -17.49 -32.84 -15.54
C LYS A 297 -16.71 -33.83 -14.67
N GLY A 298 -16.49 -33.47 -13.41
CA GLY A 298 -15.73 -34.26 -12.42
C GLY A 298 -14.23 -33.97 -12.41
N GLU A 299 -13.74 -33.12 -13.31
CA GLU A 299 -12.34 -32.71 -13.34
C GLU A 299 -11.99 -31.79 -12.16
N THR A 300 -10.76 -31.87 -11.68
CA THR A 300 -10.21 -30.99 -10.65
C THR A 300 -8.89 -30.39 -11.13
N ILE A 301 -8.80 -29.06 -11.11
CA ILE A 301 -7.56 -28.34 -11.44
C ILE A 301 -6.96 -27.77 -10.15
N PRO A 302 -5.76 -28.22 -9.72
CA PRO A 302 -5.08 -27.62 -8.58
C PRO A 302 -4.51 -26.25 -8.93
N ILE A 303 -4.60 -25.31 -8.00
CA ILE A 303 -4.09 -23.94 -8.14
C ILE A 303 -2.98 -23.71 -7.13
N ARG A 304 -1.84 -23.20 -7.60
CA ARG A 304 -0.73 -22.78 -6.75
C ARG A 304 -0.16 -21.46 -7.27
N LEU A 305 -0.66 -20.35 -6.73
CA LEU A 305 -0.26 -19.01 -7.12
C LEU A 305 0.72 -18.42 -6.10
N PHE A 306 1.97 -18.21 -6.52
CA PHE A 306 3.00 -17.57 -5.70
C PHE A 306 2.82 -16.05 -5.72
N LEU A 307 2.72 -15.43 -4.55
CA LEU A 307 2.58 -13.98 -4.43
C LEU A 307 3.95 -13.27 -4.44
N SER A 308 5.00 -13.98 -4.01
CA SER A 308 6.38 -13.50 -4.05
C SER A 308 6.80 -13.13 -5.48
N GLY A 309 7.38 -11.94 -5.65
CA GLY A 309 7.87 -11.44 -6.95
C GLY A 309 6.91 -10.47 -7.65
N TYR A 310 5.69 -10.32 -7.14
CA TYR A 310 4.77 -9.28 -7.57
C TYR A 310 4.84 -8.06 -6.64
N ASP A 311 4.63 -6.88 -7.21
CA ASP A 311 4.51 -5.63 -6.44
C ASP A 311 3.09 -5.52 -5.87
N LEU A 312 2.89 -6.14 -4.71
CA LEU A 312 1.58 -6.24 -4.05
C LEU A 312 1.50 -5.25 -2.89
N THR A 313 0.32 -4.66 -2.74
CA THR A 313 0.03 -3.74 -1.63
C THR A 313 -0.83 -4.44 -0.57
N PRO A 314 -0.50 -4.33 0.73
CA PRO A 314 -1.38 -4.77 1.81
C PRO A 314 -2.77 -4.12 1.77
N ASN A 315 -3.75 -4.75 2.40
CA ASN A 315 -5.05 -4.11 2.58
C ASN A 315 -4.90 -2.93 3.56
N MET A 316 -5.49 -1.79 3.21
CA MET A 316 -5.49 -0.58 4.04
C MET A 316 -6.88 0.04 4.04
N SER A 317 -7.35 0.46 5.21
CA SER A 317 -8.68 1.08 5.34
C SER A 317 -8.58 2.27 6.26
N CYS A 318 -9.16 3.39 5.83
CA CYS A 318 -9.37 4.56 6.65
C CYS A 318 -10.69 5.25 6.26
N ASN A 319 -11.00 6.37 6.90
CA ASN A 319 -12.24 7.11 6.64
C ASN A 319 -12.31 7.74 5.24
N TYR A 320 -11.17 7.94 4.59
CA TYR A 320 -11.09 8.66 3.32
C TYR A 320 -10.84 7.75 2.12
N PHE A 321 -10.22 6.58 2.32
CA PHE A 321 -9.94 5.63 1.26
C PHE A 321 -9.88 4.18 1.77
N ASN A 322 -10.01 3.24 0.85
CA ASN A 322 -9.85 1.81 1.08
C ASN A 322 -9.03 1.20 -0.05
N ILE A 323 -8.01 0.42 0.32
CA ILE A 323 -7.24 -0.45 -0.56
C ILE A 323 -7.60 -1.88 -0.19
N LYS A 324 -8.26 -2.58 -1.10
CA LYS A 324 -8.71 -3.96 -0.89
C LYS A 324 -8.23 -4.86 -2.02
N ASN A 325 -7.90 -6.10 -1.68
CA ASN A 325 -7.44 -7.09 -2.65
C ASN A 325 -8.50 -8.17 -2.88
N TYR A 326 -8.65 -8.59 -4.13
CA TYR A 326 -9.65 -9.56 -4.55
C TYR A 326 -9.04 -10.61 -5.46
N LEU A 327 -9.38 -11.87 -5.23
CA LEU A 327 -9.26 -12.92 -6.23
C LEU A 327 -10.44 -12.80 -7.18
N ASN A 328 -10.15 -12.62 -8.47
CA ASN A 328 -11.13 -12.47 -9.53
C ASN A 328 -11.00 -13.64 -10.49
N LEU A 329 -11.88 -14.64 -10.37
CA LEU A 329 -11.97 -15.73 -11.33
C LEU A 329 -12.74 -15.25 -12.55
N VAL A 330 -12.14 -15.35 -13.73
CA VAL A 330 -12.72 -14.92 -15.01
C VAL A 330 -12.83 -16.11 -15.94
N ILE A 331 -13.99 -16.25 -16.57
CA ILE A 331 -14.30 -17.31 -17.53
C ILE A 331 -14.80 -16.64 -18.81
N ILE A 332 -14.26 -17.05 -19.93
CA ILE A 332 -14.64 -16.58 -21.26
C ILE A 332 -15.12 -17.79 -22.05
N ASP A 333 -16.32 -17.72 -22.61
CA ASP A 333 -16.87 -18.78 -23.46
C ASP A 333 -16.43 -18.63 -24.93
N GLU A 334 -16.80 -19.60 -25.78
CA GLU A 334 -16.50 -19.56 -27.22
C GLU A 334 -17.14 -18.35 -27.94
N ASP A 335 -18.27 -17.84 -27.43
CA ASP A 335 -18.98 -16.68 -27.97
C ASP A 335 -18.37 -15.33 -27.52
N GLY A 336 -17.35 -15.36 -26.65
CA GLY A 336 -16.69 -14.18 -26.11
C GLY A 336 -17.42 -13.53 -24.93
N ARG A 337 -18.45 -14.16 -24.37
CA ARG A 337 -19.12 -13.71 -23.15
C ARG A 337 -18.20 -13.93 -21.96
N ARG A 338 -18.15 -12.93 -21.07
CA ARG A 338 -17.27 -12.92 -19.90
C ARG A 338 -18.09 -13.08 -18.63
N TYR A 339 -17.75 -14.09 -17.84
CA TYR A 339 -18.30 -14.35 -16.52
C TYR A 339 -17.19 -14.13 -15.51
N PHE A 340 -17.52 -13.54 -14.36
CA PHE A 340 -16.53 -13.34 -13.32
C PHE A 340 -17.13 -13.44 -11.92
N LYS A 341 -16.32 -13.89 -10.97
CA LYS A 341 -16.65 -13.89 -9.55
C LYS A 341 -15.45 -13.35 -8.76
N GLN A 342 -15.72 -12.38 -7.89
CA GLN A 342 -14.73 -11.79 -7.01
C GLN A 342 -14.88 -12.30 -5.58
N SER A 343 -13.75 -12.51 -4.91
CA SER A 343 -13.67 -12.88 -3.50
C SER A 343 -12.59 -12.05 -2.83
N GLU A 344 -12.94 -11.33 -1.77
CA GLU A 344 -12.01 -10.48 -1.03
C GLU A 344 -10.98 -11.35 -0.29
N ILE A 345 -9.70 -11.01 -0.42
CA ILE A 345 -8.62 -11.56 0.39
C ILE A 345 -7.90 -10.43 1.13
N SER A 346 -7.36 -10.75 2.31
CA SER A 346 -6.57 -9.81 3.10
C SER A 346 -5.08 -10.07 2.90
N LEU A 347 -4.38 -9.10 2.30
CA LEU A 347 -2.94 -9.12 2.17
C LEU A 347 -2.30 -8.32 3.29
N TYR A 348 -1.22 -8.85 3.87
CA TYR A 348 -0.45 -8.20 4.93
C TYR A 348 1.06 -8.45 4.77
N ARG A 349 1.87 -7.57 5.34
CA ARG A 349 3.32 -7.72 5.33
C ARG A 349 3.77 -8.46 6.59
N THR A 350 4.68 -9.43 6.42
CA THR A 350 5.38 -10.13 7.51
C THR A 350 6.84 -9.69 7.52
N LYS A 351 7.50 -9.82 8.68
CA LYS A 351 8.90 -9.46 8.85
C LYS A 351 9.85 -10.41 8.11
#